data_AF-A0AA37GJ31-F1
#
_entry.id   AF-A0AA37GJ31-F1
#
_cell.length_a   1.000
_cell.length_b   1.000
_cell.length_c   1.000
_cell.angle_alpha   90.00
_cell.angle_beta   90.00
_cell.angle_gamma   90.00
#
_symmetry.space_group_name_H-M   'P 1'
#
loop_
_entity.id
_entity.type
_entity.pdbx_description
1 polymer ?
#
loop_
_entity_poly.entity_id
_entity_poly.type
_entity_poly.pdbx_seq_one_letter_code
_entity_poly.pdbx_strand_id
1 'polypeptide(L)'
;MSGKPNSEDRKLIRSHVMRGKNRRASRVSPNRSSSWVTHDSPEPTQGKDQLYYVPNDLYMFQFAEEVDAASRAMLFEFYGVIKDTMYPIDWCLSFDVSKTTWFYWLLSDAAFLHSILFTVSLLHDSIEGKTSRRTSFHVWKTLNLLNRNISDKDLALADSTTATVVSMCMVSEVFGDRNGAAAHVRGMRRIVELRGGIESFRHNLQLKVKICR
;
A
#
# COMPACT_ATOMS: atom_id res chain seq x y z
N MET A 1 18.68 49.27 -21.55
CA MET A 1 19.96 48.73 -21.04
C MET A 1 19.98 47.23 -21.32
N SER A 2 20.91 46.77 -22.17
CA SER A 2 20.93 45.41 -22.74
C SER A 2 21.70 44.44 -21.84
N GLY A 3 21.00 43.62 -21.06
CA GLY A 3 21.56 42.63 -20.14
C GLY A 3 21.98 41.32 -20.83
N LYS A 4 23.10 41.34 -21.57
CA LYS A 4 23.73 40.09 -22.03
C LYS A 4 24.71 39.59 -20.95
N PRO A 5 24.61 38.32 -20.53
CA PRO A 5 25.49 37.77 -19.50
C PRO A 5 26.95 37.82 -19.95
N ASN A 6 27.83 38.16 -19.01
CA ASN A 6 29.25 38.34 -19.24
C ASN A 6 29.95 36.97 -19.43
N SER A 7 31.24 36.97 -19.74
CA SER A 7 31.99 35.74 -20.02
C SER A 7 32.01 34.76 -18.83
N GLU A 8 32.06 35.27 -17.61
CA GLU A 8 32.12 34.45 -16.39
C GLU A 8 30.75 33.83 -16.07
N ASP A 9 29.67 34.58 -16.28
CA ASP A 9 28.30 34.06 -16.16
C ASP A 9 28.07 32.91 -17.15
N ARG A 10 28.57 33.04 -18.39
CA ARG A 10 28.46 31.98 -19.40
C ARG A 10 29.28 30.74 -19.02
N LYS A 11 30.44 30.91 -18.37
CA LYS A 11 31.23 29.78 -17.86
C LYS A 11 30.53 29.08 -16.71
N LEU A 12 29.92 29.82 -15.78
CA LEU A 12 29.15 29.26 -14.67
C LEU A 12 27.90 28.52 -15.17
N ILE A 13 27.18 29.07 -16.15
CA ILE A 13 26.06 28.38 -16.78
C ILE A 13 26.53 27.09 -17.47
N ARG A 14 27.66 27.13 -18.20
CA ARG A 14 28.24 25.93 -18.84
C ARG A 14 28.70 24.88 -17.83
N SER A 15 29.29 25.27 -16.71
CA SER A 15 29.73 24.31 -15.68
C SER A 15 28.53 23.69 -14.95
N HIS A 16 27.44 24.44 -14.77
CA HIS A 16 26.22 23.97 -14.14
C HIS A 16 25.42 23.02 -15.03
N VAL A 17 25.25 23.34 -16.33
CA VAL A 17 24.51 22.50 -17.29
C VAL A 17 25.22 21.17 -17.60
N MET A 18 26.54 21.10 -17.41
CA MET A 18 27.34 19.88 -17.65
C MET A 18 27.50 18.98 -16.42
N ARG A 19 27.08 19.42 -15.21
CA ARG A 19 27.09 18.59 -13.99
C ARG A 19 25.97 17.54 -14.05
N GLY A 20 26.25 16.43 -14.71
CA GLY A 20 25.38 15.26 -14.79
C GLY A 20 25.50 14.47 -16.09
N LYS A 21 26.08 15.08 -17.15
CA LYS A 21 26.12 14.48 -18.49
C LYS A 21 27.39 13.70 -18.83
N ASN A 22 28.42 13.74 -17.98
CA ASN A 22 29.74 13.14 -18.23
C ASN A 22 30.14 12.01 -17.27
N ARG A 23 29.17 11.24 -16.75
CA ARG A 23 29.49 10.01 -16.00
C ARG A 23 29.42 8.80 -16.94
N ARG A 24 30.31 8.78 -17.95
CA ARG A 24 30.53 7.60 -18.80
C ARG A 24 31.52 6.69 -18.08
N ALA A 25 31.07 5.50 -17.68
CA ALA A 25 31.93 4.47 -17.13
C ALA A 25 33.07 4.16 -18.11
N SER A 26 34.30 4.15 -17.58
CA SER A 26 35.51 3.80 -18.31
C SER A 26 35.35 2.41 -18.94
N ARG A 27 35.55 2.33 -20.26
CA ARG A 27 35.67 1.06 -20.99
C ARG A 27 37.04 0.49 -20.70
N VAL A 28 37.09 -0.58 -19.90
CA VAL A 28 38.28 -1.42 -19.75
C VAL A 28 38.19 -2.53 -20.79
N SER A 29 39.14 -2.55 -21.73
CA SER A 29 39.42 -3.70 -22.59
C SER A 29 40.40 -4.63 -21.87
N PRO A 30 40.26 -5.95 -22.02
CA PRO A 30 41.45 -6.74 -22.34
C PRO A 30 41.23 -7.75 -23.48
N ASN A 31 42.37 -8.09 -24.07
CA ASN A 31 42.60 -8.86 -25.29
C ASN A 31 42.39 -10.39 -25.10
N ARG A 32 42.13 -11.09 -26.21
CA ARG A 32 42.10 -12.57 -26.45
C ARG A 32 43.26 -13.33 -25.75
N SER A 33 43.22 -14.62 -25.38
CA SER A 33 42.53 -15.85 -25.87
C SER A 33 42.77 -17.04 -24.91
N SER A 34 41.84 -18.02 -24.84
CA SER A 34 42.10 -19.50 -24.81
C SER A 34 40.97 -20.35 -24.17
N SER A 35 40.17 -20.96 -25.04
CA SER A 35 39.46 -22.26 -25.04
C SER A 35 39.14 -23.11 -23.76
N TRP A 36 37.85 -23.51 -23.69
CA TRP A 36 37.16 -24.69 -23.10
C TRP A 36 37.11 -24.91 -21.57
N VAL A 37 35.91 -24.87 -20.98
CA VAL A 37 35.07 -26.03 -20.56
C VAL A 37 33.79 -25.49 -19.89
N THR A 38 32.65 -26.09 -20.25
CA THR A 38 31.29 -25.82 -19.79
C THR A 38 31.09 -26.05 -18.29
N HIS A 39 30.57 -25.05 -17.58
CA HIS A 39 29.79 -25.26 -16.37
C HIS A 39 28.61 -24.28 -16.36
N ASP A 40 27.43 -24.85 -16.48
CA ASP A 40 26.14 -24.17 -16.46
C ASP A 40 26.00 -23.43 -15.12
N SER A 41 25.99 -22.10 -15.18
CA SER A 41 25.79 -21.23 -14.02
C SER A 41 24.44 -20.54 -14.17
N PRO A 42 23.56 -20.56 -13.15
CA PRO A 42 22.22 -20.04 -13.28
C PRO A 42 22.27 -18.52 -13.51
N GLU A 43 21.59 -18.08 -14.57
CA GLU A 43 21.39 -16.66 -14.86
C GLU A 43 20.80 -15.93 -13.63
N PRO A 44 21.30 -14.74 -13.29
CA PRO A 44 20.66 -13.93 -12.27
C PRO A 44 19.31 -13.46 -12.84
N THR A 45 18.22 -13.99 -12.29
CA THR A 45 16.86 -13.50 -12.52
C THR A 45 16.84 -11.99 -12.30
N GLN A 46 16.75 -11.24 -13.40
CA GLN A 46 16.45 -9.82 -13.39
C GLN A 46 15.08 -9.64 -12.73
N GLY A 47 15.09 -9.29 -11.44
CA GLY A 47 13.93 -8.73 -10.78
C GLY A 47 13.51 -7.50 -11.58
N LYS A 48 12.33 -7.57 -12.20
CA LYS A 48 11.70 -6.40 -12.79
C LYS A 48 11.37 -5.47 -11.62
N ASP A 49 12.27 -4.55 -11.30
CA ASP A 49 11.94 -3.39 -10.48
C ASP A 49 10.91 -2.58 -11.27
N GLN A 50 9.64 -2.87 -11.03
CA GLN A 50 8.53 -2.04 -11.48
C GLN A 50 8.76 -0.67 -10.83
N LEU A 51 9.10 0.31 -11.65
CA LEU A 51 9.33 1.67 -11.20
C LEU A 51 7.97 2.29 -10.84
N TYR A 52 7.55 2.14 -9.59
CA TYR A 52 6.34 2.75 -9.08
C TYR A 52 6.51 4.27 -9.07
N TYR A 53 5.79 4.99 -9.93
CA TYR A 53 5.71 6.45 -9.85
C TYR A 53 4.87 6.81 -8.61
N VAL A 54 5.52 7.36 -7.60
CA VAL A 54 4.87 7.87 -6.39
C VAL A 54 4.66 9.38 -6.59
N PRO A 55 3.41 9.88 -6.66
CA PRO A 55 3.16 11.31 -6.62
C PRO A 55 3.82 11.95 -5.38
N ASN A 56 4.52 13.08 -5.57
CA ASN A 56 5.26 13.75 -4.48
C ASN A 56 4.40 14.07 -3.25
N ASP A 57 3.10 14.29 -3.44
CA ASP A 57 2.13 14.63 -2.39
C ASP A 57 2.06 13.55 -1.29
N LEU A 58 2.43 12.31 -1.59
CA LEU A 58 2.40 11.21 -0.61
C LEU A 58 3.49 11.31 0.45
N TYR A 59 4.59 12.02 0.20
CA TYR A 59 5.60 12.29 1.23
C TYR A 59 5.13 13.34 2.25
N MET A 60 4.03 14.04 1.98
CA MET A 60 3.46 15.02 2.89
C MET A 60 2.70 14.36 4.06
N PHE A 61 2.36 13.08 3.95
CA PHE A 61 1.63 12.35 4.97
C PHE A 61 2.52 11.37 5.74
N GLN A 62 2.41 11.41 7.05
CA GLN A 62 2.96 10.41 7.95
C GLN A 62 1.91 9.31 8.16
N PHE A 63 2.24 8.11 7.67
CA PHE A 63 1.42 6.92 7.87
C PHE A 63 1.64 6.34 9.28
N ALA A 64 0.73 5.46 9.70
CA ALA A 64 0.78 4.84 11.02
C ALA A 64 2.07 4.02 11.28
N GLU A 65 2.69 3.51 10.22
CA GLU A 65 4.05 2.96 10.23
C GLU A 65 4.82 3.48 9.01
N GLU A 66 6.15 3.40 9.07
CA GLU A 66 6.99 3.68 7.91
C GLU A 66 6.74 2.67 6.80
N VAL A 67 6.52 3.19 5.58
CA VAL A 67 6.24 2.39 4.39
C VAL A 67 7.15 2.81 3.24
N ASP A 68 7.60 1.82 2.47
CA ASP A 68 8.45 2.02 1.29
C ASP A 68 7.71 2.71 0.14
N ALA A 69 8.45 3.17 -0.87
CA ALA A 69 7.88 3.86 -2.03
C ALA A 69 6.84 3.01 -2.77
N ALA A 70 7.08 1.71 -2.91
CA ALA A 70 6.14 0.77 -3.53
C ALA A 70 4.81 0.69 -2.75
N SER A 71 4.88 0.59 -1.42
CA SER A 71 3.69 0.61 -0.56
C SER A 71 2.93 1.92 -0.66
N ARG A 72 3.62 3.06 -0.74
CA ARG A 72 2.96 4.37 -0.96
C ARG A 72 2.20 4.41 -2.29
N ALA A 73 2.79 3.87 -3.37
CA ALA A 73 2.10 3.76 -4.65
C ALA A 73 0.85 2.86 -4.56
N MET A 74 0.94 1.73 -3.86
CA MET A 74 -0.22 0.85 -3.63
C MET A 74 -1.35 1.56 -2.88
N LEU A 75 -1.05 2.43 -1.91
CA LEU A 75 -2.09 3.22 -1.22
C LEU A 75 -2.79 4.20 -2.16
N PHE A 76 -2.06 4.80 -3.11
CA PHE A 76 -2.67 5.67 -4.11
C PHE A 76 -3.56 4.89 -5.07
N GLU A 77 -3.11 3.72 -5.53
CA GLU A 77 -3.91 2.82 -6.34
C GLU A 77 -5.19 2.39 -5.62
N PHE A 78 -5.10 2.17 -4.30
CA PHE A 78 -6.27 1.85 -3.49
C PHE A 78 -7.34 2.94 -3.56
N TYR A 79 -6.99 4.20 -3.29
CA TYR A 79 -7.97 5.29 -3.32
C TYR A 79 -8.40 5.71 -4.71
N GLY A 80 -7.52 5.57 -5.70
CA GLY A 80 -7.80 5.96 -7.08
C GLY A 80 -8.70 4.95 -7.80
N VAL A 81 -8.61 3.67 -7.47
CA VAL A 81 -9.24 2.60 -8.27
C VAL A 81 -9.87 1.50 -7.41
N ILE A 82 -9.11 0.88 -6.51
CA ILE A 82 -9.53 -0.40 -5.90
C ILE A 82 -10.67 -0.23 -4.88
N LYS A 83 -10.77 0.92 -4.22
CA LYS A 83 -11.82 1.17 -3.22
C LYS A 83 -13.22 0.95 -3.77
N ASP A 84 -13.44 1.25 -5.04
CA ASP A 84 -14.76 1.16 -5.66
C ASP A 84 -15.15 -0.30 -5.93
N THR A 85 -14.17 -1.16 -6.21
CA THR A 85 -14.36 -2.62 -6.30
C THR A 85 -14.70 -3.22 -4.94
N MET A 86 -14.03 -2.78 -3.87
CA MET A 86 -14.27 -3.29 -2.51
C MET A 86 -15.57 -2.76 -1.89
N TYR A 87 -15.98 -1.54 -2.24
CA TYR A 87 -17.13 -0.86 -1.64
C TYR A 87 -18.07 -0.24 -2.69
N PRO A 88 -18.70 -1.05 -3.56
CA PRO A 88 -19.54 -0.52 -4.64
C PRO A 88 -20.80 0.19 -4.12
N ILE A 89 -21.17 -0.01 -2.85
CA ILE A 89 -22.28 0.71 -2.21
C ILE A 89 -22.00 2.22 -2.08
N ASP A 90 -20.74 2.64 -2.12
CA ASP A 90 -20.34 4.05 -2.18
C ASP A 90 -20.85 4.72 -3.47
N TRP A 91 -21.26 3.96 -4.50
CA TRP A 91 -21.94 4.49 -5.69
C TRP A 91 -23.44 4.73 -5.49
N CYS A 92 -24.06 3.97 -4.58
CA CYS A 92 -25.49 4.08 -4.28
C CYS A 92 -25.78 5.09 -3.17
N LEU A 93 -24.79 5.39 -2.32
CA LEU A 93 -24.91 6.27 -1.17
C LEU A 93 -23.88 7.41 -1.26
N SER A 94 -24.34 8.65 -1.19
CA SER A 94 -23.44 9.80 -1.08
C SER A 94 -22.96 9.95 0.36
N PHE A 95 -21.70 9.58 0.63
CA PHE A 95 -21.06 9.87 1.91
C PHE A 95 -20.39 11.24 1.88
N ASP A 96 -20.42 11.93 3.02
CA ASP A 96 -19.69 13.17 3.19
C ASP A 96 -18.18 12.87 3.14
N VAL A 97 -17.55 13.25 2.04
CA VAL A 97 -16.13 12.98 1.78
C VAL A 97 -15.24 13.53 2.92
N SER A 98 -15.64 14.66 3.53
CA SER A 98 -14.93 15.28 4.65
C SER A 98 -15.00 14.49 5.96
N LYS A 99 -15.91 13.52 6.06
CA LYS A 99 -16.11 12.63 7.22
C LYS A 99 -15.62 11.20 6.98
N THR A 100 -15.03 10.93 5.82
CA THR A 100 -14.53 9.60 5.46
C THR A 100 -13.29 9.27 6.32
N THR A 101 -13.49 8.59 7.45
CA THR A 101 -12.43 8.29 8.43
C THR A 101 -11.35 7.34 7.90
N TRP A 102 -11.57 6.78 6.72
CA TRP A 102 -10.78 5.72 6.11
C TRP A 102 -9.37 6.16 5.77
N PHE A 103 -9.21 7.36 5.22
CA PHE A 103 -7.88 7.92 4.97
C PHE A 103 -7.15 8.21 6.29
N TYR A 104 -7.86 8.75 7.28
CA TYR A 104 -7.28 9.01 8.59
C TYR A 104 -6.75 7.74 9.26
N TRP A 105 -7.44 6.61 9.13
CA TRP A 105 -6.96 5.35 9.71
C TRP A 105 -5.67 4.82 9.09
N LEU A 106 -5.33 5.16 7.84
CA LEU A 106 -4.00 4.85 7.31
C LEU A 106 -2.88 5.62 8.03
N LEU A 107 -3.23 6.80 8.55
CA LEU A 107 -2.29 7.66 9.26
C LEU A 107 -2.18 7.28 10.75
N SER A 108 -3.25 6.73 11.32
CA SER A 108 -3.34 6.51 12.78
C SER A 108 -3.33 5.04 13.23
N ASP A 109 -3.73 4.09 12.37
CA ASP A 109 -3.86 2.68 12.73
C ASP A 109 -3.03 1.77 11.81
N ALA A 110 -1.99 1.17 12.37
CA ALA A 110 -1.07 0.31 11.62
C ALA A 110 -1.74 -0.98 11.13
N ALA A 111 -2.69 -1.55 11.88
CA ALA A 111 -3.39 -2.76 11.45
C ALA A 111 -4.23 -2.46 10.20
N PHE A 112 -4.93 -1.32 10.21
CA PHE A 112 -5.71 -0.87 9.05
C PHE A 112 -4.81 -0.58 7.86
N LEU A 113 -3.72 0.17 8.05
CA LEU A 113 -2.71 0.45 7.01
C LEU A 113 -2.22 -0.82 6.32
N HIS A 114 -1.77 -1.81 7.10
CA HIS A 114 -1.27 -3.06 6.53
C HIS A 114 -2.38 -3.89 5.88
N SER A 115 -3.64 -3.80 6.32
CA SER A 115 -4.76 -4.50 5.69
C SER A 115 -5.05 -3.99 4.27
N ILE A 116 -4.89 -2.68 4.06
CA ILE A 116 -5.03 -2.06 2.73
C ILE A 116 -3.85 -2.46 1.84
N LEU A 117 -2.62 -2.41 2.35
CA LEU A 117 -1.44 -2.85 1.59
C LEU A 117 -1.51 -4.34 1.22
N PHE A 118 -2.01 -5.18 2.13
CA PHE A 118 -2.31 -6.59 1.85
C PHE A 118 -3.33 -6.74 0.73
N THR A 119 -4.43 -5.98 0.79
CA THR A 119 -5.48 -6.01 -0.21
C THR A 119 -4.96 -5.72 -1.61
N VAL A 120 -4.18 -4.64 -1.77
CA VAL A 120 -3.61 -4.27 -3.07
C VAL A 120 -2.58 -5.30 -3.54
N SER A 121 -1.71 -5.75 -2.65
CA SER A 121 -0.69 -6.77 -2.99
C SER A 121 -1.34 -8.08 -3.44
N LEU A 122 -2.42 -8.51 -2.78
CA LEU A 122 -3.14 -9.73 -3.15
C LEU A 122 -3.86 -9.59 -4.50
N LEU A 123 -4.39 -8.40 -4.82
CA LEU A 123 -4.94 -8.12 -6.15
C LEU A 123 -3.87 -8.23 -7.24
N HIS A 124 -2.67 -7.69 -7.02
CA HIS A 124 -1.55 -7.85 -7.96
C HIS A 124 -1.16 -9.32 -8.12
N ASP A 125 -0.97 -10.04 -7.01
CA ASP A 125 -0.63 -11.46 -6.99
C ASP A 125 -1.67 -12.33 -7.71
N SER A 126 -2.95 -11.96 -7.65
CA SER A 126 -4.03 -12.72 -8.28
C SER A 126 -3.96 -12.70 -9.81
N ILE A 127 -3.43 -11.61 -10.39
CA ILE A 127 -3.19 -11.49 -11.83
C ILE A 127 -2.05 -12.43 -12.24
N GLU A 128 -1.04 -12.58 -11.38
CA GLU A 128 0.12 -13.43 -11.62
C GLU A 128 -0.09 -14.90 -11.20
N GLY A 129 -1.15 -15.18 -10.44
CA GLY A 129 -1.48 -16.50 -9.88
C GLY A 129 -0.51 -17.00 -8.82
N LYS A 130 0.24 -16.10 -8.15
CA LYS A 130 1.27 -16.45 -7.15
C LYS A 130 1.30 -15.46 -6.00
N THR A 131 1.33 -15.98 -4.77
CA THR A 131 1.49 -15.14 -3.58
C THR A 131 2.92 -14.63 -3.45
N SER A 132 3.09 -13.32 -3.43
CA SER A 132 4.37 -12.64 -3.27
C SER A 132 4.79 -12.56 -1.80
N ARG A 133 6.08 -12.28 -1.58
CA ARG A 133 6.63 -11.99 -0.24
C ARG A 133 5.94 -10.77 0.38
N ARG A 134 5.55 -9.80 -0.43
CA ARG A 134 4.90 -8.55 0.00
C ARG A 134 3.51 -8.85 0.56
N THR A 135 2.70 -9.63 -0.15
CA THR A 135 1.40 -10.09 0.34
C THR A 135 1.52 -10.86 1.64
N SER A 136 2.46 -11.83 1.70
CA SER A 136 2.75 -12.58 2.93
C SER A 136 3.17 -11.68 4.09
N PHE A 137 3.96 -10.64 3.82
CA PHE A 137 4.39 -9.68 4.84
C PHE A 137 3.22 -8.84 5.37
N HIS A 138 2.41 -8.24 4.49
CA HIS A 138 1.31 -7.38 4.92
C HIS A 138 0.18 -8.15 5.59
N VAL A 139 -0.15 -9.38 5.16
CA VAL A 139 -1.15 -10.19 5.86
C VAL A 139 -0.66 -10.57 7.26
N TRP A 140 0.59 -10.99 7.41
CA TRP A 140 1.17 -11.31 8.71
C TRP A 140 1.18 -10.08 9.63
N LYS A 141 1.61 -8.92 9.13
CA LYS A 141 1.59 -7.65 9.87
C LYS A 141 0.19 -7.29 10.32
N THR A 142 -0.78 -7.38 9.41
CA THR A 142 -2.20 -7.08 9.69
C THR A 142 -2.72 -7.96 10.81
N LEU A 143 -2.55 -9.28 10.71
CA LEU A 143 -3.05 -10.22 11.73
C LEU A 143 -2.35 -10.02 13.07
N ASN A 144 -1.03 -9.79 13.08
CA ASN A 144 -0.29 -9.57 14.32
C ASN A 144 -0.72 -8.26 15.02
N LEU A 145 -0.86 -7.17 14.27
CA LEU A 145 -1.30 -5.89 14.81
C LEU A 145 -2.77 -5.92 15.23
N LEU A 146 -3.63 -6.54 14.44
CA LEU A 146 -5.04 -6.74 14.77
C LEU A 146 -5.20 -7.54 16.07
N ASN A 147 -4.43 -8.63 16.23
CA ASN A 147 -4.43 -9.43 17.46
C ASN A 147 -3.98 -8.62 18.69
N ARG A 148 -3.06 -7.68 18.51
CA ARG A 148 -2.66 -6.73 19.58
C ARG A 148 -3.79 -5.76 19.88
N ASN A 149 -4.42 -5.18 18.87
CA ASN A 149 -5.55 -4.24 19.06
C ASN A 149 -6.71 -4.92 19.80
N ILE A 150 -7.12 -6.13 19.42
CA ILE A 150 -8.23 -6.84 20.09
C ILE A 150 -7.91 -7.30 21.51
N SER A 151 -6.63 -7.39 21.86
CA SER A 151 -6.18 -7.72 23.22
C SER A 151 -6.10 -6.48 24.12
N ASP A 152 -6.07 -5.30 23.52
CA ASP A 152 -6.02 -4.01 24.20
C ASP A 152 -7.43 -3.48 24.47
N LYS A 153 -7.70 -3.01 25.69
CA LYS A 153 -9.06 -2.61 26.10
C LYS A 153 -9.57 -1.38 25.36
N ASP A 154 -8.71 -0.45 25.02
CA ASP A 154 -9.08 0.82 24.40
C ASP A 154 -9.18 0.66 22.88
N LEU A 155 -8.34 -0.20 22.29
CA LEU A 155 -8.30 -0.43 20.85
C LEU A 155 -9.26 -1.53 20.36
N ALA A 156 -9.64 -2.49 21.21
CA ALA A 156 -10.41 -3.66 20.78
C ALA A 156 -11.75 -3.31 20.13
N LEU A 157 -12.39 -2.22 20.58
CA LEU A 157 -13.69 -1.77 20.09
C LEU A 157 -13.61 -0.50 19.22
N ALA A 158 -12.40 -0.04 18.90
CA ALA A 158 -12.18 1.13 18.06
C ALA A 158 -12.77 0.93 16.65
N ASP A 159 -13.20 2.03 16.03
CA ASP A 159 -13.69 2.00 14.65
C ASP A 159 -12.62 1.48 13.67
N SER A 160 -11.35 1.83 13.87
CA SER A 160 -10.24 1.41 13.02
C SER A 160 -9.97 -0.10 13.11
N THR A 161 -10.04 -0.68 14.32
CA THR A 161 -9.98 -2.13 14.54
C THR A 161 -11.13 -2.84 13.82
N THR A 162 -12.35 -2.30 13.96
CA THR A 162 -13.53 -2.84 13.27
C THR A 162 -13.38 -2.74 11.75
N ALA A 163 -12.90 -1.61 11.24
CA ALA A 163 -12.65 -1.39 9.82
C ALA A 163 -11.56 -2.33 9.26
N THR A 164 -10.55 -2.67 10.07
CA THR A 164 -9.54 -3.67 9.71
C THR A 164 -10.18 -5.05 9.55
N VAL A 165 -11.03 -5.48 10.48
CA VAL A 165 -11.77 -6.75 10.38
C VAL A 165 -12.70 -6.76 9.16
N VAL A 166 -13.41 -5.66 8.90
CA VAL A 166 -14.25 -5.48 7.71
C VAL A 166 -13.41 -5.62 6.44
N SER A 167 -12.26 -4.97 6.36
CA SER A 167 -11.35 -5.03 5.20
C SER A 167 -10.85 -6.46 4.95
N MET A 168 -10.45 -7.16 6.01
CA MET A 168 -10.05 -8.56 5.95
C MET A 168 -11.21 -9.49 5.54
N CYS A 169 -12.43 -9.20 5.99
CA CYS A 169 -13.62 -9.95 5.59
C CYS A 169 -13.85 -9.86 4.08
N MET A 170 -13.90 -8.65 3.52
CA MET A 170 -14.23 -8.52 2.09
C MET A 170 -13.11 -9.00 1.19
N VAL A 171 -11.83 -8.83 1.56
CA VAL A 171 -10.76 -9.39 0.75
C VAL A 171 -10.85 -10.92 0.73
N SER A 172 -11.16 -11.58 1.86
CA SER A 172 -11.45 -13.02 1.86
C SER A 172 -12.63 -13.38 0.96
N GLU A 173 -13.71 -12.58 0.94
CA GLU A 173 -14.86 -12.82 0.07
C GLU A 173 -14.53 -12.65 -1.42
N VAL A 174 -13.85 -11.55 -1.79
CA VAL A 174 -13.43 -11.25 -3.16
C VAL A 174 -12.56 -12.37 -3.73
N PHE A 175 -11.68 -12.96 -2.92
CA PHE A 175 -10.81 -14.06 -3.32
C PHE A 175 -11.35 -15.46 -3.02
N GLY A 176 -12.60 -15.56 -2.54
CA GLY A 176 -13.27 -16.85 -2.31
C GLY A 176 -12.75 -17.66 -1.11
N ASP A 177 -11.98 -17.07 -0.20
CA ASP A 177 -11.60 -17.68 1.09
C ASP A 177 -12.79 -17.66 2.05
N ARG A 178 -13.68 -18.66 1.88
CA ARG A 178 -14.89 -18.80 2.69
C ARG A 178 -14.59 -18.99 4.18
N ASN A 179 -13.50 -19.66 4.51
CA ASN A 179 -13.14 -19.94 5.91
C ASN A 179 -12.64 -18.67 6.61
N GLY A 180 -11.75 -17.92 5.95
CA GLY A 180 -11.31 -16.61 6.42
C GLY A 180 -12.46 -15.62 6.54
N ALA A 181 -13.31 -15.51 5.51
CA ALA A 181 -14.50 -14.65 5.55
C ALA A 181 -15.41 -15.01 6.74
N ALA A 182 -15.73 -16.29 6.93
CA ALA A 182 -16.55 -16.72 8.06
C ALA A 182 -15.90 -16.41 9.43
N ALA A 183 -14.58 -16.51 9.55
CA ALA A 183 -13.87 -16.13 10.77
C ALA A 183 -13.94 -14.61 11.03
N HIS A 184 -13.73 -13.80 10.00
CA HIS A 184 -13.82 -12.34 10.10
C HIS A 184 -15.25 -11.87 10.42
N VAL A 185 -16.28 -12.46 9.82
CA VAL A 185 -17.70 -12.18 10.16
C VAL A 185 -17.99 -12.50 11.62
N ARG A 186 -17.52 -13.64 12.14
CA ARG A 186 -17.70 -14.00 13.56
C ARG A 186 -17.02 -12.98 14.48
N GLY A 187 -15.78 -12.60 14.17
CA GLY A 187 -15.04 -11.60 14.93
C GLY A 187 -15.73 -10.23 14.91
N MET A 188 -16.17 -9.79 13.73
CA MET A 188 -16.92 -8.54 13.55
C MET A 188 -18.22 -8.53 14.34
N ARG A 189 -19.03 -9.60 14.26
CA ARG A 189 -20.25 -9.74 15.05
C ARG A 189 -19.97 -9.62 16.55
N ARG A 190 -18.89 -10.26 17.02
CA ARG A 190 -18.50 -10.18 18.43
C ARG A 190 -18.13 -8.76 18.85
N ILE A 191 -17.38 -8.01 18.03
CA ILE A 191 -17.05 -6.61 18.29
C ILE A 191 -18.33 -5.76 18.38
N VAL A 192 -19.26 -5.94 17.43
CA VAL A 192 -20.54 -5.23 17.41
C VAL A 192 -21.37 -5.51 18.67
N GLU A 193 -21.47 -6.77 19.08
CA GLU A 193 -22.15 -7.15 20.32
C GLU A 193 -21.53 -6.50 21.56
N LEU A 194 -20.20 -6.58 21.69
CA LEU A 194 -19.46 -6.00 22.83
C LEU A 194 -19.61 -4.48 22.91
N ARG A 195 -19.80 -3.81 21.78
CA ARG A 195 -19.97 -2.36 21.70
C ARG A 195 -21.42 -1.90 21.96
N GLY A 196 -22.36 -2.83 22.17
CA GLY A 196 -23.77 -2.53 22.44
C GLY A 196 -24.68 -2.60 21.22
N GLY A 197 -24.27 -3.32 20.17
CA GLY A 197 -25.06 -3.53 18.96
C GLY A 197 -24.78 -2.53 17.85
N ILE A 198 -25.42 -2.73 16.68
CA ILE A 198 -25.09 -1.99 15.45
C ILE A 198 -25.32 -0.47 15.54
N GLU A 199 -26.22 -0.02 16.42
CA GLU A 199 -26.49 1.40 16.64
C GLU A 199 -25.32 2.15 17.30
N SER A 200 -24.36 1.43 17.90
CA SER A 200 -23.13 2.02 18.43
C SER A 200 -22.22 2.61 17.33
N PHE A 201 -22.53 2.37 16.05
CA PHE A 201 -21.81 2.88 14.87
C PHE A 201 -22.55 4.03 14.17
N ARG A 202 -23.63 4.57 14.74
CA ARG A 202 -24.44 5.64 14.10
C ARG A 202 -23.66 6.92 13.77
N HIS A 203 -22.57 7.20 14.49
CA HIS A 203 -21.67 8.34 14.22
C HIS A 203 -20.80 8.12 12.97
N ASN A 204 -20.63 6.87 12.54
CA ASN A 204 -19.84 6.46 11.39
C ASN A 204 -20.69 5.61 10.44
N LEU A 205 -21.59 6.30 9.72
CA LEU A 205 -22.57 5.64 8.85
C LEU A 205 -21.91 4.76 7.78
N GLN A 206 -20.76 5.17 7.24
CA GLN A 206 -20.06 4.39 6.23
C GLN A 206 -19.57 3.05 6.78
N LEU A 207 -18.95 3.06 7.97
CA LEU A 207 -18.55 1.82 8.64
C LEU A 207 -19.77 0.97 9.00
N LYS A 208 -20.84 1.59 9.52
CA LYS A 208 -22.10 0.90 9.84
C LYS A 208 -22.68 0.15 8.63
N VAL A 209 -22.76 0.82 7.47
CA VAL A 209 -23.26 0.21 6.22
C VAL A 209 -22.41 -0.99 5.81
N LYS A 210 -21.09 -0.90 5.94
CA LYS A 210 -20.17 -1.98 5.57
C LYS A 210 -20.21 -3.18 6.52
N ILE A 211 -20.53 -2.95 7.80
CA ILE A 211 -20.77 -4.03 8.78
C ILE A 211 -22.07 -4.79 8.48
N CYS A 212 -23.10 -4.09 7.99
CA CYS A 212 -24.42 -4.66 7.70
C CYS A 212 -24.52 -5.40 6.36
N ARG A 213 -23.45 -5.39 5.57
CA ARG A 213 -23.40 -6.03 4.25
C ARG A 213 -23.25 -7.54 4.40
#